data_AF-A0A645D3Z2-F1
#
_entry.id   AF-A0A645D3Z2-F1
#
_cell.length_a   1.000
_cell.length_b   1.000
_cell.length_c   1.000
_cell.angle_alpha   90.00
_cell.angle_beta   90.00
_cell.angle_gamma   90.00
#
_symmetry.space_group_name_H-M   'P 1'
#
loop_
_entity.id
_entity.type
_entity.pdbx_description
1 polymer ?
#
loop_
_entity_poly.entity_id
_entity_poly.type
_entity_poly.pdbx_seq_one_letter_code
_entity_poly.pdbx_strand_id
1 'polypeptide(L)'
;MLVPLLGPNAANVFAIALLFAGFASTTTAGMAGATIFAGMFHESYDMKDIHSRLGLLASYLPAIVILFFVTDPFFGLILSQALLSVQLPFTIFMQLYLTSSKRVMGKYANKPSTRYTLIVLGIIVTLLNLFLIYEL
;
A
#
# COMPACT_ATOMS: atom_id res chain seq x y z
N MET A 1 -13.48 -14.41 20.08
CA MET A 1 -13.87 -13.76 21.35
C MET A 1 -14.97 -12.67 21.21
N LEU A 2 -15.81 -12.68 20.16
CA LEU A 2 -16.91 -11.69 20.02
C LEU A 2 -18.28 -12.18 20.53
N VAL A 3 -18.52 -13.48 20.48
CA VAL A 3 -19.80 -14.11 20.87
C VAL A 3 -20.22 -13.82 22.32
N PRO A 4 -19.34 -13.89 23.34
CA PRO A 4 -19.76 -13.64 24.72
C PRO A 4 -19.94 -12.16 25.08
N LEU A 5 -19.49 -11.21 24.24
CA LEU A 5 -19.48 -9.77 24.55
C LEU A 5 -20.53 -8.96 23.75
N LEU A 6 -20.81 -9.32 22.49
CA LEU A 6 -21.75 -8.58 21.63
C LEU A 6 -22.94 -9.42 21.12
N GLY A 7 -22.97 -10.72 21.41
CA GLY A 7 -24.02 -11.64 20.96
C GLY A 7 -23.73 -12.32 19.61
N PRO A 8 -24.54 -13.33 19.23
CA PRO A 8 -24.26 -14.21 18.10
C PRO A 8 -24.25 -13.50 16.73
N ASN A 9 -25.04 -12.44 16.57
CA ASN A 9 -25.13 -11.70 15.30
C ASN A 9 -23.89 -10.83 15.02
N ALA A 10 -23.13 -10.45 16.04
CA ALA A 10 -21.93 -9.62 15.87
C ALA A 10 -20.81 -10.38 15.16
N ALA A 11 -20.72 -11.70 15.35
CA ALA A 11 -19.77 -12.54 14.62
C ALA A 11 -20.06 -12.53 13.10
N ASN A 12 -21.34 -12.59 12.72
CA ASN A 12 -21.75 -12.56 11.31
C ASN A 12 -21.45 -11.20 10.66
N VAL A 13 -21.79 -10.10 11.34
CA VAL A 13 -21.49 -8.75 10.83
C VAL A 13 -19.98 -8.54 10.72
N PHE A 14 -19.20 -8.99 11.71
CA PHE A 14 -17.75 -8.91 11.66
C PHE A 14 -17.17 -9.73 10.49
N ALA A 15 -17.66 -10.96 10.27
CA ALA A 15 -17.20 -11.79 9.16
C ALA A 15 -17.49 -11.16 7.79
N ILE A 16 -18.68 -10.58 7.63
CA ILE A 16 -19.06 -9.86 6.39
C ILE A 16 -18.18 -8.63 6.21
N ALA A 17 -17.97 -7.83 7.26
CA ALA A 17 -17.11 -6.66 7.21
C ALA A 17 -15.66 -7.02 6.86
N LEU A 18 -15.13 -8.10 7.45
CA LEU A 18 -13.78 -8.60 7.16
C LEU A 18 -13.63 -9.05 5.70
N LEU A 19 -14.66 -9.70 5.14
CA LEU A 19 -14.69 -10.10 3.73
C LEU A 19 -14.69 -8.88 2.80
N PHE A 20 -15.54 -7.88 3.06
CA PHE A 20 -15.58 -6.66 2.26
C PHE A 20 -14.29 -5.84 2.36
N ALA A 21 -13.67 -5.79 3.54
CA ALA A 21 -12.36 -5.16 3.73
C ALA A 21 -11.28 -5.84 2.87
N GLY A 22 -11.30 -7.18 2.79
CA GLY A 22 -10.42 -7.95 1.92
C GLY A 22 -10.62 -7.64 0.43
N PHE A 23 -11.87 -7.55 -0.03
CA PHE A 23 -12.17 -7.18 -1.43
C PHE A 23 -11.74 -5.75 -1.78
N ALA A 24 -11.98 -4.80 -0.88
CA ALA A 24 -11.55 -3.42 -1.09
C ALA A 24 -10.01 -3.32 -1.19
N SER A 25 -9.29 -3.96 -0.26
CA SER A 25 -7.82 -3.92 -0.22
C SER A 25 -7.18 -4.57 -1.45
N THR A 26 -7.68 -5.71 -1.90
CA THR A 26 -7.13 -6.41 -3.08
C THR A 26 -7.36 -5.59 -4.35
N THR A 27 -8.54 -5.00 -4.51
CA THR A 27 -8.85 -4.15 -5.67
C THR A 27 -7.91 -2.94 -5.75
N THR A 28 -7.69 -2.24 -4.64
CA THR A 28 -6.75 -1.10 -4.59
C THR A 28 -5.30 -1.55 -4.85
N ALA A 29 -4.86 -2.68 -4.27
CA ALA A 29 -3.52 -3.21 -4.52
C ALA A 29 -3.30 -3.58 -6.00
N GLY A 30 -4.30 -4.19 -6.65
CA GLY A 30 -4.24 -4.53 -8.07
C GLY A 30 -4.13 -3.30 -8.97
N MET A 31 -4.92 -2.26 -8.70
CA MET A 31 -4.84 -0.98 -9.43
C MET A 31 -3.48 -0.29 -9.22
N ALA A 32 -2.96 -0.29 -7.99
CA ALA A 32 -1.63 0.27 -7.70
C ALA A 32 -0.51 -0.47 -8.45
N GLY A 33 -0.51 -1.81 -8.44
CA GLY A 33 0.46 -2.61 -9.18
C GLY A 33 0.39 -2.38 -10.70
N ALA A 34 -0.81 -2.38 -11.27
CA ALA A 34 -1.00 -2.17 -12.70
C ALA A 34 -0.61 -0.76 -13.15
N THR A 35 -0.89 0.28 -12.35
CA THR A 35 -0.48 1.67 -12.65
C THR A 35 1.04 1.86 -12.58
N ILE A 36 1.72 1.24 -11.60
CA ILE A 36 3.19 1.27 -11.52
C ILE A 36 3.80 0.57 -12.74
N PHE A 37 3.28 -0.61 -13.10
CA PHE A 37 3.79 -1.38 -14.23
C PHE A 37 3.60 -0.63 -15.56
N ALA A 38 2.39 -0.11 -15.82
CA ALA A 38 2.13 0.72 -17.00
C ALA A 38 3.04 1.95 -17.05
N GLY A 39 3.26 2.61 -15.91
CA GLY A 39 4.18 3.74 -15.79
C GLY A 39 5.64 3.41 -16.13
N MET A 40 6.13 2.21 -15.78
CA MET A 40 7.49 1.77 -16.17
C MET A 40 7.66 1.62 -17.68
N PHE A 41 6.59 1.20 -18.38
CA PHE A 41 6.58 1.09 -19.85
C PHE A 41 6.23 2.40 -20.56
N HIS A 42 6.10 3.52 -19.83
CA HIS A 42 5.68 4.83 -20.36
C HIS A 42 4.32 4.80 -21.09
N GLU A 43 3.46 3.84 -20.79
CA GLU A 43 2.11 3.74 -21.34
C GLU A 43 1.10 4.34 -20.37
N SER A 44 0.06 4.98 -20.92
CA SER A 44 -1.07 5.42 -20.10
C SER A 44 -1.82 4.18 -19.62
N TYR A 45 -2.32 4.19 -18.37
CA TYR A 45 -3.13 3.08 -17.84
C TYR A 45 -4.36 2.86 -18.72
N ASP A 46 -4.28 1.89 -19.64
CA ASP A 46 -5.40 1.43 -20.43
C ASP A 46 -5.68 -0.03 -20.05
N MET A 47 -6.89 -0.26 -19.51
CA MET A 47 -7.34 -1.58 -19.07
C MET A 47 -7.57 -2.52 -20.27
N LYS A 48 -7.55 -2.00 -21.51
CA LYS A 48 -7.63 -2.78 -22.74
C LYS A 48 -6.29 -3.33 -23.22
N ASP A 49 -5.16 -2.85 -22.71
CA ASP A 49 -3.85 -3.33 -23.14
C ASP A 49 -3.42 -4.61 -22.43
N ILE A 50 -2.91 -5.54 -23.24
CA ILE A 50 -2.36 -6.83 -22.80
C ILE A 50 -1.23 -6.62 -21.78
N HIS A 51 -0.52 -5.49 -21.85
CA HIS A 51 0.57 -5.12 -20.97
C HIS A 51 0.11 -4.74 -19.55
N SER A 52 -1.02 -4.04 -19.40
CA SER A 52 -1.64 -3.77 -18.07
C SER A 52 -2.11 -5.06 -17.39
N ARG A 53 -2.66 -6.01 -18.16
CA ARG A 53 -3.05 -7.34 -17.68
C ARG A 53 -1.85 -8.19 -17.26
N LEU A 54 -0.74 -8.11 -18.00
CA LEU A 54 0.52 -8.74 -17.64
C LEU A 54 1.12 -8.14 -16.37
N GLY A 55 1.06 -6.82 -16.17
CA GLY A 55 1.46 -6.17 -14.93
C GLY A 55 0.62 -6.56 -13.72
N LEU A 56 -0.69 -6.74 -13.93
CA LEU A 56 -1.61 -7.25 -12.91
C LEU A 56 -1.29 -8.72 -12.57
N LEU A 57 -1.12 -9.58 -13.58
CA LEU A 57 -0.74 -10.98 -13.38
C LEU A 57 0.63 -11.09 -12.70
N ALA A 58 1.61 -10.30 -13.11
CA ALA A 58 2.94 -10.28 -12.51
C ALA A 58 2.92 -9.81 -11.04
N SER A 59 1.95 -8.98 -10.65
CA SER A 59 1.75 -8.57 -9.26
C SER A 59 1.02 -9.63 -8.43
N TYR A 60 0.01 -10.31 -9.00
CA TYR A 60 -0.79 -11.31 -8.28
C TYR A 60 -0.17 -12.70 -8.21
N LEU A 61 0.54 -13.16 -9.25
CA LEU A 61 1.17 -14.48 -9.28
C LEU A 61 2.09 -14.74 -8.08
N PRO A 62 3.09 -13.87 -7.79
CA PRO A 62 3.97 -14.10 -6.66
C PRO A 62 3.24 -14.03 -5.32
N ALA A 63 2.22 -13.16 -5.19
CA ALA A 63 1.40 -13.08 -3.99
C ALA A 63 0.63 -14.39 -3.73
N ILE A 64 0.03 -14.98 -4.77
CA ILE A 64 -0.68 -16.27 -4.69
C ILE A 64 0.29 -17.40 -4.35
N VAL A 65 1.47 -17.43 -4.99
CA VAL A 65 2.49 -18.45 -4.71
C VAL A 65 2.90 -18.38 -3.24
N ILE A 66 3.24 -17.19 -2.73
CA ILE A 66 3.60 -17.00 -1.32
C ILE A 66 2.48 -17.50 -0.39
N LEU A 67 1.22 -17.23 -0.73
CA LEU A 67 0.06 -17.64 0.07
C LEU A 67 -0.02 -19.17 0.24
N PHE A 68 0.37 -19.96 -0.76
CA PHE A 68 0.44 -21.42 -0.63
C PHE A 68 1.55 -21.91 0.31
N PHE A 69 2.61 -21.11 0.52
CA PHE A 69 3.72 -21.46 1.42
C PHE A 69 3.56 -20.86 2.83
N VAL A 70 2.66 -19.88 3.02
CA VAL A 70 2.38 -19.31 4.34
C VAL A 70 1.63 -20.33 5.19
N THR A 71 2.34 -20.92 6.15
CA THR A 71 1.78 -21.88 7.10
C THR A 71 1.07 -21.19 8.27
N ASP A 72 1.55 -19.99 8.65
CA ASP A 72 0.97 -19.17 9.70
C ASP A 72 0.54 -17.79 9.14
N PRO A 73 -0.77 -17.51 9.04
CA PRO A 73 -1.27 -16.24 8.53
C PRO A 73 -0.85 -15.05 9.40
N PHE A 74 -0.62 -15.25 10.70
CA PHE A 74 -0.17 -14.20 11.61
C PHE A 74 1.26 -13.77 11.28
N PHE A 75 2.15 -14.74 11.05
CA PHE A 75 3.52 -14.46 10.60
C PHE A 75 3.54 -13.77 9.24
N GLY A 76 2.70 -14.21 8.30
CA GLY A 76 2.55 -13.54 7.00
C GLY A 76 2.10 -12.08 7.14
N LEU A 77 1.23 -11.79 8.11
CA LEU A 77 0.78 -10.43 8.41
C LEU A 77 1.90 -9.58 9.01
N ILE A 78 2.66 -10.10 9.96
CA ILE A 78 3.84 -9.42 10.53
C ILE A 78 4.85 -9.08 9.43
N LEU A 79 5.21 -10.05 8.58
CA LEU A 79 6.16 -9.85 7.49
C LEU A 79 5.67 -8.79 6.48
N SER A 80 4.38 -8.83 6.13
CA SER A 80 3.78 -7.83 5.22
C SER A 80 3.90 -6.42 5.80
N GLN A 81 3.66 -6.26 7.10
CA GLN A 81 3.79 -4.97 7.77
C GLN A 81 5.25 -4.51 7.87
N ALA A 82 6.19 -5.42 8.12
CA ALA A 82 7.61 -5.11 8.11
C ALA A 82 8.06 -4.56 6.75
N LEU A 83 7.67 -5.23 5.66
CA LEU A 83 7.98 -4.80 4.29
C LEU A 83 7.35 -3.44 3.95
N LEU A 84 6.07 -3.24 4.30
CA LEU A 84 5.39 -1.94 4.12
C LEU A 84 6.08 -0.83 4.91
N SER A 85 6.52 -1.12 6.13
CA SER A 85 7.21 -0.14 6.98
C SER A 85 8.54 0.31 6.40
N VAL A 86 9.29 -0.60 5.78
CA VAL A 86 10.53 -0.26 5.05
C VAL A 86 10.23 0.54 3.77
N GLN A 87 9.14 0.21 3.07
CA GLN A 87 8.76 0.86 1.81
C GLN A 87 8.25 2.30 2.00
N LEU A 88 7.45 2.56 3.05
CA LEU A 88 6.75 3.83 3.24
C LEU A 88 7.65 5.07 3.25
N PRO A 89 8.78 5.11 4.01
CA PRO A 89 9.69 6.24 4.00
C PRO A 89 10.18 6.57 2.59
N PHE A 90 10.56 5.56 1.82
CA PHE A 90 11.05 5.74 0.45
C PHE A 90 9.97 6.39 -0.44
N THR A 91 8.73 5.88 -0.37
CA THR A 91 7.61 6.44 -1.14
C THR A 91 7.31 7.89 -0.74
N ILE A 92 7.31 8.21 0.56
CA ILE A 92 7.01 9.57 1.05
C ILE A 92 8.07 10.57 0.58
N PHE A 93 9.35 10.25 0.74
CA PHE A 93 10.42 11.16 0.31
C PHE A 93 10.46 11.34 -1.19
N MET A 94 10.20 10.28 -1.97
CA MET A 94 10.12 10.36 -3.43
C MET A 94 8.94 11.23 -3.86
N GLN A 95 7.77 11.06 -3.24
CA GLN A 95 6.60 11.90 -3.49
C GLN A 95 6.86 13.36 -3.11
N LEU A 96 7.55 13.61 -1.98
CA LEU A 96 7.93 14.97 -1.56
C LEU A 96 8.88 15.63 -2.56
N TYR A 97 9.85 14.87 -3.09
CA TYR A 97 10.78 15.35 -4.11
C TYR A 97 10.05 15.69 -5.41
N LEU A 98 9.19 14.80 -5.92
CA LEU A 98 8.43 15.00 -7.15
C LEU A 98 7.45 16.18 -7.03
N THR A 99 6.72 16.28 -5.91
CA THR A 99 5.75 17.36 -5.67
C THR A 99 6.42 18.72 -5.39
N SER A 100 7.64 18.73 -4.88
CA SER A 100 8.42 19.96 -4.67
C SER A 100 9.21 20.39 -5.92
N SER A 101 9.36 19.51 -6.92
CA SER A 101 10.13 19.79 -8.12
C SER A 101 9.34 20.65 -9.10
N LYS A 102 9.84 21.85 -9.40
CA LYS A 102 9.30 22.72 -10.46
C LYS A 102 9.40 22.09 -11.85
N ARG A 103 10.28 21.10 -12.05
CA ARG A 103 10.39 20.34 -13.31
C ARG A 103 9.17 19.44 -13.53
N VAL A 104 8.60 18.88 -12.46
CA VAL A 104 7.47 17.94 -12.52
C VAL A 104 6.14 18.67 -12.35
N MET A 105 6.02 19.54 -11.35
CA MET A 105 4.77 20.23 -11.01
C MET A 105 4.60 21.62 -11.66
N GLY A 106 5.65 22.18 -12.27
CA GLY A 106 5.59 23.50 -12.91
C GLY A 106 5.12 24.59 -11.94
N LYS A 107 4.01 25.24 -12.28
CA LYS A 107 3.37 26.31 -11.46
C LYS A 107 2.71 25.80 -10.18
N TYR A 108 2.43 24.49 -10.09
CA TYR A 108 1.78 23.85 -8.94
C TYR A 108 2.78 23.24 -7.94
N ALA A 109 4.07 23.55 -8.09
CA ALA A 109 5.08 23.08 -7.14
C ALA A 109 4.78 23.57 -5.72
N ASN A 110 5.04 22.71 -4.74
CA ASN A 110 4.77 23.02 -3.34
C ASN A 110 5.40 24.34 -2.89
N LYS A 111 4.60 25.18 -2.22
CA LYS A 111 5.09 26.38 -1.52
C LYS A 111 6.03 25.95 -0.39
N PRO A 112 7.01 26.79 0.00
CA PRO A 112 7.97 26.45 1.05
C PRO A 112 7.30 26.10 2.39
N SER A 113 6.15 26.71 2.70
CA SER A 113 5.33 26.36 3.88
C SER A 113 4.78 24.93 3.80
N THR A 114 4.14 24.55 2.70
CA THR A 114 3.60 23.19 2.50
C THR A 114 4.72 22.15 2.49
N ARG A 115 5.85 22.47 1.86
CA ARG A 115 7.03 21.61 1.85
C ARG A 115 7.56 21.35 3.26
N TYR A 116 7.61 22.37 4.12
CA TYR A 116 8.05 22.20 5.50
C TYR A 116 7.14 21.25 6.28
N THR A 117 5.81 21.45 6.20
CA THR A 117 4.83 20.56 6.85
C THR A 117 4.97 19.11 6.36
N LEU A 118 5.12 18.90 5.05
CA LEU A 118 5.28 17.57 4.48
C LEU A 118 6.61 16.91 4.89
N ILE A 119 7.69 17.67 5.02
CA ILE A 119 8.98 17.15 5.53
C ILE A 119 8.83 16.72 6.99
N VAL A 120 8.21 17.56 7.84
CA VAL A 120 7.98 17.22 9.25
C VAL A 120 7.14 15.96 9.39
N LEU A 121 6.03 15.86 8.65
CA LEU A 121 5.21 14.65 8.62
C LEU A 121 5.98 13.44 8.11
N GLY A 122 6.77 13.58 7.05
CA GLY A 122 7.59 12.50 6.51
C GLY A 122 8.62 11.99 7.51
N ILE A 123 9.25 12.90 8.27
CA ILE A 123 10.19 12.54 9.35
C ILE A 123 9.44 11.79 10.46
N ILE A 124 8.29 12.29 10.93
CA ILE A 124 7.51 11.63 11.99
C ILE A 124 7.10 10.22 11.56
N VAL A 125 6.54 10.06 10.37
CA VAL A 125 6.12 8.76 9.85
C VAL A 125 7.31 7.82 9.70
N THR A 126 8.45 8.32 9.22
CA THR A 126 9.67 7.51 9.09
C THR A 126 10.18 7.03 10.45
N LEU A 127 10.20 7.91 11.46
CA LEU A 127 10.61 7.54 12.82
C LEU A 127 9.69 6.49 13.44
N LEU A 128 8.37 6.63 13.26
CA LEU A 128 7.40 5.64 13.74
C LEU A 128 7.55 4.29 13.03
N ASN A 129 7.80 4.28 11.72
CA ASN A 129 8.04 3.04 10.97
C ASN A 129 9.34 2.34 11.40
N LEU A 130 10.41 3.11 11.63
CA LEU A 130 11.67 2.58 12.17
C LEU A 130 11.50 2.02 13.59
N PHE A 131 10.74 2.70 14.44
CA PHE A 131 10.41 2.21 15.78
C PHE A 131 9.61 0.90 15.71
N LEU A 132 8.62 0.82 14.82
CA LEU A 132 7.83 -0.39 14.61
C LEU A 132 8.70 -1.57 14.16
N ILE A 133 9.67 -1.35 13.27
CA ILE A 133 10.62 -2.40 12.84
C ILE A 133 11.55 -2.83 13.98
N TYR A 134 11.95 -1.89 14.86
CA TYR A 134 12.79 -2.22 16.02
C TYR A 134 12.04 -3.04 17.08
N GLU A 135 10.72 -2.83 17.21
CA GLU A 135 9.86 -3.56 18.16
C GLU A 135 9.41 -4.93 17.63
N LEU A 136 9.36 -5.10 16.30
CA LEU A 136 9.01 -6.34 15.61
C LEU A 136 10.10 -7.43 15.75
#